data_AF-A0A537T3W0-F1
#
_entry.id   AF-A0A537T3W0-F1
#
_cell.length_a   1.000
_cell.length_b   1.000
_cell.length_c   1.000
_cell.angle_alpha   90.00
_cell.angle_beta   90.00
_cell.angle_gamma   90.00
#
_symmetry.space_group_name_H-M   'P 1'
#
loop_
_entity.id
_entity.type
_entity.pdbx_description
1 polymer ?
#
loop_
_entity_poly.entity_id
_entity_poly.type
_entity_poly.pdbx_seq_one_letter_code
_entity_poly.pdbx_strand_id
1 'polypeptide(L)'
;MSAPSRTQLEFLQSIDTPTVCNLVEIVAPERRGFGYTVRHLHCPFPELPPIVGFAKTVTFKAKDAVPLGEVGYMQKRLDYLDYVAGSPQPGIMVMEDLD
;
A
#
# COMPACT_ATOMS: atom_id res chain seq x y z
N MET A 1 -11.77 -0.47 -15.14
CA MET A 1 -12.11 -1.30 -13.97
C MET A 1 -12.95 -0.44 -13.02
N SER A 2 -14.08 -0.94 -12.54
CA SER A 2 -14.87 -0.23 -11.53
C SER A 2 -14.22 -0.37 -10.15
N ALA A 3 -14.36 0.65 -9.30
CA ALA A 3 -13.94 0.54 -7.91
C ALA A 3 -14.76 -0.57 -7.18
N PRO A 4 -14.17 -1.29 -6.22
CA PRO A 4 -14.89 -2.23 -5.36
C PRO A 4 -16.04 -1.54 -4.61
N SER A 5 -17.16 -2.24 -4.45
CA SER A 5 -18.24 -1.79 -3.58
C SER A 5 -17.84 -1.86 -2.11
N ARG A 6 -18.56 -1.15 -1.24
CA ARG A 6 -18.36 -1.23 0.20
C ARG A 6 -18.45 -2.66 0.73
N THR A 7 -19.44 -3.43 0.27
CA THR A 7 -19.62 -4.83 0.66
C THR A 7 -18.45 -5.71 0.22
N GLN A 8 -17.85 -5.45 -0.94
CA GLN A 8 -16.65 -6.16 -1.38
C GLN A 8 -15.44 -5.84 -0.49
N LEU A 9 -15.28 -4.58 -0.07
CA LEU A 9 -14.22 -4.20 0.87
C LEU A 9 -14.43 -4.84 2.25
N GLU A 10 -15.66 -4.86 2.77
CA GLU A 10 -16.00 -5.49 4.04
C GLU A 10 -15.78 -7.01 4.00
N PHE A 11 -16.09 -7.66 2.87
CA PHE A 11 -15.80 -9.08 2.66
C PHE A 11 -14.29 -9.36 2.65
N LEU A 12 -13.50 -8.55 1.93
CA LEU A 12 -12.05 -8.70 1.92
C LEU A 12 -11.43 -8.49 3.30
N GLN A 13 -12.03 -7.61 4.13
CA GLN A 13 -11.57 -7.35 5.49
C GLN A 13 -11.86 -8.50 6.46
N SER A 14 -12.86 -9.35 6.16
CA SER A 14 -13.27 -10.45 7.04
C SER A 14 -12.43 -11.73 6.89
N ILE A 15 -11.58 -11.79 5.87
CA ILE A 15 -10.71 -12.94 5.59
C ILE A 15 -9.24 -12.61 5.85
N ASP A 16 -8.47 -13.60 6.28
CA ASP A 16 -7.04 -13.45 6.57
C ASP A 16 -6.19 -13.33 5.30
N THR A 17 -5.00 -12.72 5.43
CA THR A 17 -4.07 -12.50 4.31
C THR A 17 -3.65 -13.80 3.60
N PRO A 18 -3.28 -14.90 4.30
CA PRO A 18 -3.02 -16.19 3.65
C PRO A 18 -4.19 -16.69 2.79
N THR A 19 -5.43 -16.58 3.26
CA THR A 19 -6.63 -16.94 2.50
C THR A 19 -6.77 -16.11 1.23
N VAL A 20 -6.55 -14.79 1.31
CA VAL A 20 -6.54 -13.91 0.12
C VAL A 20 -5.48 -14.34 -0.89
N CYS A 21 -4.25 -14.61 -0.44
CA CYS A 21 -3.15 -15.07 -1.30
C CYS A 21 -3.52 -16.38 -2.01
N ASN A 22 -4.05 -17.37 -1.29
CA ASN A 22 -4.48 -18.65 -1.86
C ASN A 22 -5.58 -18.46 -2.93
N LEU A 23 -6.55 -17.57 -2.67
CA LEU A 23 -7.61 -17.26 -3.63
C LEU A 23 -7.06 -16.61 -4.90
N VAL A 24 -6.10 -15.69 -4.77
CA VAL A 24 -5.43 -15.05 -5.92
C VAL A 24 -4.76 -16.09 -6.81
N GLU A 25 -4.11 -17.11 -6.23
CA GLU A 25 -3.50 -18.18 -7.02
C GLU A 25 -4.52 -19.05 -7.78
N ILE A 26 -5.76 -19.13 -7.29
CA ILE A 26 -6.83 -19.90 -7.94
C ILE A 26 -7.44 -19.09 -9.10
N VAL A 27 -7.74 -17.81 -8.85
CA VAL A 27 -8.43 -16.95 -9.85
C VAL A 27 -7.48 -16.33 -10.87
N ALA A 28 -6.19 -16.24 -10.55
CA ALA A 28 -5.12 -15.74 -11.40
C ALA A 28 -3.90 -16.68 -11.29
N PRO A 29 -3.97 -17.90 -11.87
CA PRO A 29 -2.91 -18.91 -11.76
C PRO A 29 -1.54 -18.44 -12.24
N GLU A 30 -1.51 -17.48 -13.16
CA GLU A 30 -0.29 -16.83 -13.62
C GLU A 30 0.44 -16.05 -12.53
N ARG A 31 -0.20 -15.75 -11.39
CA ARG A 31 0.41 -15.10 -10.22
C ARG A 31 0.94 -16.07 -9.18
N ARG A 32 0.83 -17.38 -9.40
CA ARG A 32 1.30 -18.39 -8.45
C ARG A 32 2.80 -18.19 -8.18
N GLY A 33 3.15 -18.09 -6.90
CA GLY A 33 4.55 -17.95 -6.47
C GLY A 33 5.14 -16.53 -6.56
N PHE A 34 4.36 -15.50 -6.90
CA PHE A 34 4.82 -14.10 -6.81
C PHE A 34 3.69 -13.10 -6.51
N GLY A 35 4.04 -11.83 -6.32
CA GLY A 35 3.06 -10.76 -6.08
C GLY A 35 2.61 -10.62 -4.62
N TYR A 36 3.35 -11.22 -3.69
CA TYR A 36 3.18 -11.07 -2.25
C TYR A 36 4.52 -10.71 -1.58
N THR A 37 4.45 -10.12 -0.39
CA THR A 37 5.64 -9.72 0.35
C THR A 37 6.41 -10.95 0.83
N VAL A 38 7.68 -11.06 0.44
CA VAL A 38 8.58 -12.16 0.87
C VAL A 38 9.46 -11.79 2.07
N ARG A 39 9.51 -10.50 2.41
CA ARG A 39 10.13 -9.98 3.63
C ARG A 39 9.06 -9.75 4.69
N HIS A 40 9.37 -10.04 5.94
CA HIS A 40 8.40 -9.90 7.01
C HIS A 40 8.08 -8.43 7.27
N LEU A 41 6.79 -8.08 7.34
CA LEU A 41 6.31 -6.78 7.80
C LEU A 41 5.76 -6.96 9.21
N HIS A 42 6.31 -6.24 10.18
CA HIS A 42 5.84 -6.29 11.56
C HIS A 42 4.69 -5.31 11.77
N CYS A 43 3.54 -5.79 12.22
CA CYS A 43 2.45 -4.93 12.67
C CYS A 43 2.74 -4.48 14.11
N PRO A 44 2.96 -3.18 14.38
CA PRO A 44 3.17 -2.68 15.73
C PRO A 44 1.89 -2.69 16.59
N PHE A 45 0.72 -2.90 15.97
CA PHE A 45 -0.60 -2.88 16.62
C PHE A 45 -1.42 -4.13 16.25
N PRO A 46 -1.02 -5.33 16.70
CA PRO A 46 -1.64 -6.59 16.29
C PRO A 46 -3.11 -6.74 16.74
N GLU A 47 -3.54 -5.97 17.74
CA GLU A 47 -4.93 -5.97 18.25
C GLU A 47 -5.90 -5.18 17.36
N LEU A 48 -5.40 -4.41 16.38
CA LEU A 48 -6.26 -3.69 15.44
C LEU A 48 -6.82 -4.65 14.37
N PRO A 49 -8.03 -4.38 13.85
CA PRO A 49 -8.61 -5.21 12.80
C PRO A 49 -7.76 -5.15 11.51
N PRO A 50 -7.84 -6.19 10.64
CA PRO A 50 -7.23 -6.16 9.32
C PRO A 50 -7.64 -4.92 8.53
N ILE A 51 -6.75 -4.42 7.66
CA ILE A 51 -7.02 -3.27 6.81
C ILE A 51 -7.14 -3.69 5.34
N VAL A 52 -8.06 -3.04 4.63
CA VAL A 52 -8.22 -3.17 3.16
C VAL A 52 -8.36 -1.78 2.58
N GLY A 53 -7.64 -1.52 1.49
CA GLY A 53 -7.63 -0.21 0.85
C GLY A 53 -6.80 -0.20 -0.43
N PHE A 54 -6.69 0.99 -1.01
CA PHE A 54 -5.97 1.20 -2.26
C PHE A 54 -4.52 1.54 -1.99
N ALA A 55 -3.59 0.84 -2.64
CA ALA A 55 -2.17 1.12 -2.49
C ALA A 55 -1.84 2.55 -2.99
N LYS A 56 -1.26 3.35 -2.10
CA LYS A 56 -0.63 4.63 -2.38
C LYS A 56 0.88 4.40 -2.34
N THR A 57 1.51 4.33 -3.50
CA THR A 57 2.90 3.88 -3.63
C THR A 57 3.86 5.06 -3.68
N VAL A 58 4.98 4.93 -2.97
CA VAL A 58 6.08 5.91 -3.02
C VAL A 58 7.42 5.21 -2.86
N THR A 59 8.41 5.66 -3.61
CA THR A 59 9.81 5.28 -3.44
C THR A 59 10.59 6.45 -2.84
N PHE A 60 11.53 6.19 -1.94
CA PHE A 60 12.39 7.23 -1.36
C PHE A 60 13.81 6.74 -1.13
N LYS A 61 14.71 7.69 -0.86
CA LYS A 61 16.06 7.48 -0.34
C LYS A 61 16.22 8.36 0.89
N ALA A 62 16.60 7.79 2.02
CA ALA A 62 16.76 8.44 3.30
C ALA A 62 18.21 8.79 3.68
N LYS A 63 19.22 8.14 3.07
CA LYS A 63 20.64 8.32 3.37
C LYS A 63 21.17 9.67 2.94
N ASP A 64 20.82 10.10 1.73
CA ASP A 64 21.34 11.33 1.13
C ASP A 64 20.39 12.50 1.32
N ALA A 65 20.95 13.71 1.49
CA ALA A 65 20.17 14.93 1.45
C ALA A 65 19.51 15.08 0.09
N VAL A 66 18.24 15.50 0.08
CA VAL A 66 17.51 15.74 -1.16
C VAL A 66 18.22 16.88 -1.91
N PRO A 67 18.60 16.69 -3.19
CA PRO A 67 19.30 17.71 -3.99
C PRO A 67 18.34 18.80 -4.49
N LEU A 68 17.32 19.13 -3.69
CA LEU A 68 16.38 20.21 -3.91
C LEU A 68 16.71 21.29 -2.87
N GLY A 69 16.82 22.55 -3.30
CA GLY A 69 16.83 23.67 -2.35
C GLY A 69 15.56 23.66 -1.47
N GLU A 70 15.58 24.36 -0.33
CA GLU A 70 14.53 24.30 0.70
C GLU A 70 13.09 24.45 0.13
N VAL A 71 12.90 25.39 -0.80
CA VAL A 71 11.61 25.63 -1.46
C VAL A 71 11.14 24.41 -2.28
N GLY A 72 12.04 23.78 -3.03
CA GLY A 72 11.73 22.59 -3.84
C GLY A 72 11.45 21.36 -2.98
N TYR A 73 12.14 21.23 -1.84
CA TYR A 73 11.87 20.16 -0.88
C TYR A 73 10.47 20.30 -0.24
N MET A 74 10.11 21.52 0.16
CA MET A 74 8.80 21.77 0.76
C MET A 74 7.65 21.55 -0.23
N GLN A 75 7.78 21.99 -1.48
CA GLN A 75 6.76 21.74 -2.50
C GLN A 75 6.56 20.23 -2.71
N LYS A 76 7.65 19.46 -2.85
CA LYS A 76 7.57 18.01 -3.04
C LYS A 76 6.87 17.29 -1.87
N ARG A 77 7.02 17.80 -0.64
CA ARG A 77 6.28 17.29 0.53
C ARG A 77 4.78 17.59 0.43
N LEU A 78 4.40 18.78 -0.01
CA LEU A 78 2.99 19.14 -0.21
C LEU A 78 2.36 18.27 -1.30
N ASP A 79 3.04 18.10 -2.44
CA ASP A 79 2.57 17.23 -3.52
C ASP A 79 2.36 15.79 -3.05
N TYR A 80 3.25 15.28 -2.19
CA TYR A 80 3.10 13.97 -1.57
C TYR A 80 1.85 13.90 -0.68
N LEU A 81 1.61 14.90 0.18
CA LEU A 81 0.42 14.92 1.03
C LEU A 81 -0.88 15.00 0.22
N ASP A 82 -0.89 15.78 -0.85
CA ASP A 82 -2.02 15.86 -1.79
C ASP A 82 -2.28 14.51 -2.47
N TYR A 83 -1.22 13.78 -2.86
CA TYR A 83 -1.34 12.43 -3.41
C TYR A 83 -1.95 11.43 -2.42
N VAL A 84 -1.50 11.47 -1.15
CA VAL A 84 -2.03 10.60 -0.08
C VAL A 84 -3.50 10.90 0.20
N ALA A 85 -3.88 12.19 0.23
CA ALA A 85 -5.26 12.63 0.47
C ALA A 85 -6.19 12.38 -0.72
N GLY A 86 -5.66 12.37 -1.95
CA GLY A 86 -6.45 12.17 -3.17
C GLY A 86 -7.16 10.82 -3.24
N SER A 87 -8.14 10.69 -4.13
CA SER A 87 -8.81 9.42 -4.42
C SER A 87 -7.86 8.40 -5.11
N PRO A 88 -8.19 7.09 -5.10
CA PRO A 88 -9.25 6.42 -4.33
C PRO A 88 -8.91 6.27 -2.83
N GLN A 89 -9.95 6.11 -2.01
CA GLN A 89 -9.88 5.99 -0.54
C GLN A 89 -10.71 4.78 -0.06
N PRO A 90 -10.36 4.11 1.05
CA PRO A 90 -9.23 4.41 1.96
C PRO A 90 -7.88 4.06 1.32
N GLY A 91 -6.90 4.94 1.43
CA GLY A 91 -5.53 4.74 0.94
C GLY A 91 -4.64 4.01 1.97
N ILE A 92 -3.84 3.05 1.49
CA ILE A 92 -2.80 2.37 2.27
C ILE A 92 -1.45 2.76 1.70
N MET A 93 -0.62 3.40 2.51
CA MET A 93 0.74 3.77 2.10
C MET A 93 1.62 2.52 1.96
N VAL A 94 2.20 2.35 0.78
CA VAL A 94 3.19 1.31 0.49
C VAL A 94 4.47 2.03 0.07
N MET A 95 5.46 2.01 0.97
CA MET A 95 6.70 2.75 0.80
C MET A 95 7.86 1.80 0.55
N GLU A 96 8.67 2.09 -0.47
CA GLU A 96 9.91 1.37 -0.76
C GLU A 96 11.11 2.31 -0.53
N ASP A 97 12.00 1.89 0.36
CA ASP A 97 13.29 2.53 0.55
C ASP A 97 14.29 1.94 -0.46
N LEU A 98 14.90 2.81 -1.27
CA LEU A 98 15.83 2.47 -2.35
C LEU A 98 17.30 2.54 -1.94
N ASP A 99 17.58 2.75 -0.66
CA ASP A 99 18.93 2.82 -0.10
C ASP A 99 19.60 1.47 0.18
#